data_AF-A0A1S3XRW7-F1
#
_entry.id   AF-A0A1S3XRW7-F1
#
_cell.length_a   1.000
_cell.length_b   1.000
_cell.length_c   1.000
_cell.angle_alpha   90.00
_cell.angle_beta   90.00
_cell.angle_gamma   90.00
#
_symmetry.space_group_name_H-M   'P 1'
#
loop_
_entity.id
_entity.type
_entity.pdbx_description
1 polymer ?
#
loop_
_entity_poly.entity_id
_entity_poly.type
_entity_poly.pdbx_seq_one_letter_code
_entity_poly.pdbx_strand_id
1 'polypeptide(L)'
;MADPELEAIRQRRMQELMAQQGMGTPQSSDKQSAQEEAKREADERRQMMLTQILTSEARARLARIALVKPDKARGVEDVILRAAQMGQITEKVSEEKLIQLLEQINTQTTKHTKVTIQRRRSVFEDDD
;
A
#
# COMPACT_ATOMS: atom_id res chain seq x y z
N MET A 1 -15.21 -22.97 -20.78
CA MET A 1 -14.51 -22.61 -19.53
C MET A 1 -15.38 -21.62 -18.78
N ALA A 2 -15.72 -21.87 -17.52
CA ALA A 2 -16.50 -20.93 -16.72
C ALA A 2 -15.55 -19.89 -16.12
N ASP A 3 -15.79 -18.60 -16.41
CA ASP A 3 -14.94 -17.50 -15.98
C ASP A 3 -14.89 -17.35 -14.44
N PRO A 4 -13.70 -17.37 -13.82
CA PRO A 4 -13.52 -17.31 -12.37
C PRO A 4 -14.02 -15.99 -11.74
N GLU A 5 -14.10 -14.91 -12.52
CA GLU A 5 -14.72 -13.66 -12.07
C GLU A 5 -16.23 -13.78 -11.88
N LEU A 6 -16.93 -14.58 -12.70
CA LEU A 6 -18.37 -14.79 -12.58
C LEU A 6 -18.72 -15.58 -11.33
N GLU A 7 -17.86 -16.52 -10.92
CA GLU A 7 -18.01 -17.25 -9.67
C GLU A 7 -17.74 -16.37 -8.44
N ALA A 8 -16.71 -15.53 -8.48
CA ALA A 8 -16.40 -14.58 -7.41
C ALA A 8 -17.55 -13.57 -7.19
N ILE A 9 -18.14 -13.05 -8.29
CA ILE A 9 -19.31 -12.16 -8.22
C ILE A 9 -20.54 -12.89 -7.66
N ARG A 10 -20.76 -14.14 -8.06
CA ARG A 10 -21.89 -14.96 -7.58
C ARG A 10 -21.76 -15.28 -6.08
N GLN A 11 -20.57 -15.64 -5.62
CA GLN A 11 -20.30 -15.89 -4.20
C GLN A 11 -20.52 -14.63 -3.37
N ARG A 12 -20.01 -13.48 -3.82
CA ARG A 12 -20.18 -12.19 -3.13
C ARG A 12 -21.66 -11.80 -3.02
N ARG A 13 -22.43 -11.98 -4.10
CA ARG A 13 -23.86 -11.63 -4.13
C ARG A 13 -24.73 -12.58 -3.31
N MET A 14 -24.35 -13.86 -3.24
CA MET A 14 -25.00 -14.86 -2.39
C MET A 14 -24.76 -14.57 -0.90
N GLN A 15 -23.54 -14.16 -0.55
CA GLN A 15 -23.16 -13.81 0.82
C GLN A 15 -23.89 -12.56 1.32
N GLU A 16 -24.11 -11.58 0.44
CA GLU A 16 -24.90 -10.37 0.73
C GLU A 16 -26.39 -10.69 0.96
N LEU A 17 -26.95 -11.66 0.22
CA LEU A 17 -28.35 -12.07 0.35
C LEU A 17 -28.59 -12.90 1.62
N MET A 18 -27.65 -13.79 2.00
CA MET A 18 -27.66 -14.46 3.31
C MET A 18 -27.57 -13.45 4.46
N ALA A 19 -26.74 -12.42 4.33
CA ALA A 19 -26.59 -11.37 5.34
C ALA A 19 -27.86 -10.52 5.51
N GLN A 20 -28.73 -10.44 4.50
CA GLN A 20 -29.99 -9.68 4.56
C GLN A 20 -31.16 -10.50 5.10
N GLN A 21 -31.08 -11.83 5.06
CA GLN A 21 -32.16 -12.73 5.52
C GLN A 21 -31.96 -13.28 6.95
N GLY A 22 -30.78 -13.10 7.56
CA GLY A 22 -30.44 -13.53 8.92
C GLY A 22 -30.53 -12.42 9.96
N MET A 23 -31.73 -12.12 10.46
CA MET A 23 -31.94 -11.23 11.61
C MET A 23 -31.66 -12.00 12.92
N GLY A 24 -30.39 -12.02 13.38
CA GLY A 24 -29.99 -12.62 14.67
C GLY A 24 -28.47 -12.77 14.85
N THR A 25 -27.85 -11.76 15.48
CA THR A 25 -26.42 -11.61 15.86
C THR A 25 -25.78 -12.90 16.44
N PRO A 26 -24.62 -13.36 15.93
CA PRO A 26 -23.32 -12.72 16.16
C PRO A 26 -22.50 -12.55 14.87
N GLN A 27 -22.85 -11.54 14.06
CA GLN A 27 -22.23 -11.27 12.76
C GLN A 27 -21.05 -10.27 12.81
N SER A 28 -20.63 -9.87 14.01
CA SER A 28 -19.52 -8.92 14.18
C SER A 28 -18.15 -9.59 14.04
N SER A 29 -18.04 -10.89 14.33
CA SER A 29 -16.79 -11.63 14.31
C SER A 29 -16.34 -12.01 12.89
N ASP A 30 -17.25 -12.53 12.06
CA ASP A 30 -16.93 -12.99 10.69
C ASP A 30 -16.51 -11.87 9.72
N LYS A 31 -17.11 -10.68 9.82
CA LYS A 31 -16.69 -9.53 9.00
C LYS A 31 -15.28 -9.03 9.38
N GLN A 32 -14.91 -9.17 10.65
CA GLN A 32 -13.59 -8.79 11.13
C GLN A 32 -12.54 -9.82 10.70
N SER A 33 -12.88 -11.12 10.74
CA SER A 33 -12.04 -12.21 10.24
C SER A 33 -11.75 -12.08 8.74
N ALA A 34 -12.78 -11.83 7.92
CA ALA A 34 -12.61 -11.67 6.47
C ALA A 34 -11.74 -10.45 6.10
N GLN A 35 -11.83 -9.36 6.86
CA GLN A 35 -11.00 -8.18 6.65
C GLN A 35 -9.55 -8.40 7.10
N GLU A 36 -9.35 -9.18 8.15
CA GLU A 36 -8.02 -9.54 8.64
C GLU A 36 -7.31 -10.51 7.68
N GLU A 37 -8.02 -11.50 7.13
CA GLU A 37 -7.51 -12.40 6.09
C GLU A 37 -7.11 -11.62 4.83
N ALA A 38 -7.97 -10.72 4.34
CA ALA A 38 -7.65 -9.90 3.17
C ALA A 38 -6.42 -9.00 3.41
N LYS A 39 -6.24 -8.47 4.62
CA LYS A 39 -5.04 -7.71 4.99
C LYS A 39 -3.80 -8.60 5.05
N ARG A 40 -3.89 -9.78 5.68
CA ARG A 40 -2.78 -10.73 5.74
C ARG A 40 -2.32 -11.13 4.35
N GLU A 41 -3.24 -11.50 3.47
CA GLU A 41 -2.89 -11.83 2.08
C GLU A 41 -2.19 -10.68 1.37
N ALA A 42 -2.65 -9.44 1.55
CA ALA A 42 -2.02 -8.27 0.96
C ALA A 42 -0.61 -8.01 1.51
N ASP A 43 -0.42 -8.20 2.82
CA ASP A 43 0.88 -8.07 3.48
C ASP A 43 1.83 -9.22 3.10
N GLU A 44 1.34 -10.45 2.99
CA GLU A 44 2.12 -11.60 2.53
C GLU A 44 2.58 -11.43 1.09
N ARG A 45 1.70 -10.96 0.19
CA ARG A 45 2.07 -10.62 -1.19
C ARG A 45 3.14 -9.53 -1.22
N ARG A 46 2.99 -8.47 -0.40
CA ARG A 46 4.02 -7.42 -0.26
C ARG A 46 5.34 -7.98 0.25
N GLN A 47 5.33 -8.81 1.27
CA GLN A 47 6.53 -9.44 1.82
C GLN A 47 7.20 -10.40 0.83
N MET A 48 6.42 -11.18 0.07
CA MET A 48 6.94 -12.04 -0.99
C MET A 48 7.65 -11.23 -2.06
N MET A 49 7.04 -10.13 -2.53
CA MET A 49 7.70 -9.21 -3.46
C MET A 49 8.98 -8.66 -2.85
N LEU A 50 8.91 -8.05 -1.66
CA LEU A 50 10.07 -7.48 -0.96
C LEU A 50 11.21 -8.48 -0.79
N THR A 51 10.91 -9.76 -0.58
CA THR A 51 11.93 -10.83 -0.46
C THR A 51 12.66 -11.12 -1.78
N GLN A 52 12.01 -10.94 -2.93
CA GLN A 52 12.64 -11.15 -4.23
C GLN A 52 13.54 -9.97 -4.63
N ILE A 53 13.12 -8.74 -4.30
CA ILE A 53 13.82 -7.49 -4.65
C ILE A 53 14.89 -7.07 -3.62
N LEU A 54 14.80 -7.47 -2.35
CA LEU A 54 15.80 -7.09 -1.33
C LEU A 54 16.83 -8.20 -1.10
N THR A 55 18.07 -7.83 -0.75
CA THR A 55 19.04 -8.79 -0.22
C THR A 55 18.75 -9.16 1.24
N SER A 56 19.29 -10.28 1.72
CA SER A 56 19.13 -10.72 3.11
C SER A 56 19.57 -9.65 4.13
N GLU A 57 20.65 -8.94 3.84
CA GLU A 57 21.18 -7.85 4.67
C GLU A 57 20.26 -6.63 4.66
N ALA A 58 19.76 -6.23 3.49
CA ALA A 58 18.82 -5.11 3.37
C ALA A 58 17.52 -5.37 4.17
N ARG A 59 16.99 -6.60 4.14
CA ARG A 59 15.82 -6.97 4.97
C ARG A 59 16.12 -6.88 6.47
N ALA A 60 17.27 -7.36 6.91
CA ALA A 60 17.65 -7.28 8.32
C ALA A 60 17.80 -5.83 8.77
N ARG A 61 18.34 -4.96 7.92
CA ARG A 61 18.43 -3.52 8.17
C ARG A 61 17.04 -2.87 8.24
N LEU A 62 16.16 -3.16 7.28
CA LEU A 62 14.78 -2.67 7.25
C LEU A 62 14.01 -3.09 8.50
N ALA A 63 14.15 -4.35 8.94
CA ALA A 63 13.54 -4.86 10.18
C ALA A 63 14.06 -4.11 11.42
N ARG A 64 15.37 -3.87 11.53
CA ARG A 64 15.94 -3.05 12.61
C ARG A 64 15.40 -1.62 12.61
N ILE A 65 15.23 -1.01 11.44
CA ILE A 65 14.66 0.34 11.32
C ILE A 65 13.20 0.33 11.73
N ALA A 66 12.42 -0.68 11.33
CA ALA A 66 11.02 -0.80 11.67
C ALA A 66 10.78 -0.86 13.19
N LEU A 67 11.71 -1.45 13.96
CA LEU A 67 11.66 -1.47 15.43
C LEU A 67 11.76 -0.08 16.05
N VAL A 68 12.56 0.82 15.46
CA VAL A 68 12.81 2.16 16.03
C VAL A 68 11.88 3.21 15.41
N LYS A 69 11.62 3.13 14.11
CA LYS A 69 10.80 4.06 13.34
C LYS A 69 10.05 3.32 12.21
N PRO A 70 8.87 2.74 12.50
CA PRO A 70 8.08 1.99 11.52
C PRO A 70 7.60 2.86 10.35
N ASP A 71 7.35 4.15 10.58
CA ASP A 71 6.95 5.11 9.56
C ASP A 71 7.99 5.24 8.43
N LYS A 72 9.27 5.36 8.81
CA LYS A 72 10.37 5.46 7.83
C LYS A 72 10.60 4.14 7.10
N ALA A 73 10.44 3.00 7.78
CA ALA A 73 10.53 1.69 7.13
C ALA A 73 9.43 1.54 6.06
N ARG A 74 8.18 1.89 6.37
CA ARG A 74 7.07 1.86 5.41
C ARG A 74 7.29 2.78 4.21
N GLY A 75 7.81 3.99 4.44
CA GLY A 75 8.14 4.91 3.34
C GLY A 75 9.17 4.31 2.37
N VAL A 76 10.18 3.61 2.89
CA VAL A 76 11.17 2.93 2.06
C VAL A 76 10.57 1.73 1.33
N GLU A 77 9.76 0.92 2.01
CA GLU A 77 9.05 -0.21 1.39
C GLU A 77 8.17 0.23 0.22
N ASP A 78 7.41 1.32 0.38
CA ASP A 78 6.52 1.84 -0.66
C ASP A 78 7.29 2.32 -1.89
N VAL A 79 8.39 3.04 -1.69
CA VAL A 79 9.27 3.49 -2.79
C VAL A 79 9.86 2.30 -3.54
N ILE A 80 10.30 1.27 -2.83
CA ILE A 80 10.88 0.07 -3.44
C ILE A 80 9.80 -0.72 -4.19
N LEU A 81 8.62 -0.93 -3.61
CA LEU A 81 7.48 -1.58 -4.26
C LEU A 81 7.08 -0.84 -5.54
N ARG A 82 6.98 0.49 -5.49
CA ARG A 82 6.64 1.32 -6.64
C ARG A 82 7.71 1.24 -7.73
N ALA A 83 8.99 1.29 -7.36
CA ALA A 83 10.09 1.17 -8.31
C ALA A 83 10.17 -0.24 -8.93
N ALA A 84 9.82 -1.29 -8.18
CA ALA A 84 9.70 -2.65 -8.68
C ALA A 84 8.52 -2.80 -9.66
N GLN A 85 7.35 -2.22 -9.34
CA GLN A 85 6.18 -2.20 -10.23
C GLN A 85 6.47 -1.46 -11.55
N MET A 86 7.27 -0.40 -11.50
CA MET A 86 7.71 0.34 -12.68
C MET A 86 8.82 -0.38 -13.47
N GLY A 87 9.32 -1.51 -12.98
CA GLY A 87 10.42 -2.25 -13.62
C GLY A 87 11.78 -1.55 -13.54
N GLN A 88 11.94 -0.54 -12.66
CA GLN A 88 13.20 0.18 -12.48
C GLN A 88 14.21 -0.59 -11.63
N ILE A 89 13.75 -1.59 -10.87
CA ILE A 89 14.60 -2.45 -10.06
C ILE A 89 14.81 -3.77 -10.81
N THR A 90 15.92 -3.85 -11.53
CA THR A 90 16.38 -5.08 -12.22
C THR A 90 17.31 -5.93 -11.36
N GLU A 91 18.00 -5.31 -10.40
CA GLU A 91 18.92 -5.98 -9.47
C GLU A 91 18.41 -5.92 -8.03
N LYS A 92 18.89 -6.86 -7.20
CA LYS A 92 18.54 -6.89 -5.78
C LYS A 92 19.06 -5.64 -5.07
N VAL A 93 18.19 -4.98 -4.33
CA VAL A 93 18.51 -3.79 -3.53
C VAL A 93 19.37 -4.22 -2.34
N SER A 94 20.61 -3.72 -2.32
CA SER A 94 21.56 -3.90 -1.21
C SER A 94 21.26 -2.98 -0.03
N GLU A 95 21.92 -3.24 1.12
CA GLU A 95 21.81 -2.38 2.30
C GLU A 95 22.25 -0.94 2.00
N GLU A 96 23.33 -0.75 1.24
CA GLU A 96 23.81 0.59 0.89
C GLU A 96 22.76 1.39 0.11
N LYS A 97 22.09 0.74 -0.85
CA LYS A 97 21.04 1.40 -1.63
C LYS A 97 19.81 1.71 -0.77
N LEU A 98 19.47 0.83 0.16
CA LEU A 98 18.41 1.06 1.14
C LEU A 98 18.70 2.29 2.00
N ILE A 99 19.94 2.46 2.46
CA ILE A 99 20.37 3.62 3.27
C ILE A 99 20.28 4.91 2.45
N GLN A 100 20.73 4.91 1.19
CA GLN A 100 20.59 6.08 0.30
C GLN A 100 19.13 6.49 0.12
N LEU A 101 18.22 5.52 -0.09
CA LEU A 101 16.78 5.77 -0.20
C LEU A 101 16.20 6.34 1.10
N LEU A 102 16.60 5.80 2.25
CA LEU A 102 16.18 6.29 3.56
C LEU A 102 16.61 7.75 3.77
N GLU A 103 17.85 8.10 3.40
CA GLU A 103 18.38 9.46 3.51
C GLU A 103 17.65 10.43 2.58
N GLN A 104 17.37 10.02 1.34
CA GLN A 104 16.57 10.79 0.39
C GLN A 104 15.14 11.03 0.92
N ILE A 105 14.51 10.02 1.51
CA ILE A 105 13.17 10.17 2.12
C ILE A 105 13.23 11.12 3.32
N ASN A 106 14.27 11.05 4.14
CA ASN A 106 14.45 11.94 5.28
C ASN A 106 14.58 13.40 4.82
N THR A 107 15.44 13.66 3.83
CA THR A 107 15.64 15.01 3.25
C THR A 107 14.43 15.54 2.48
N GLN A 108 13.63 14.68 1.86
CA GLN A 108 12.36 15.07 1.22
C GLN A 108 11.28 15.40 2.26
N THR A 109 11.18 14.61 3.33
CA THR A 109 10.18 14.83 4.39
C THR A 109 10.42 16.17 5.12
N THR A 110 11.68 16.60 5.27
CA THR A 110 12.00 17.89 5.91
C THR A 110 11.72 19.10 5.02
N LYS A 111 11.63 18.92 3.70
CA LYS A 111 11.21 19.97 2.76
C LYS A 111 9.69 19.97 2.67
N HIS A 112 9.03 20.66 3.60
CA HIS A 112 7.59 20.93 3.50
C HIS A 112 7.26 21.50 2.11
N THR A 113 6.48 20.76 1.32
CA THR A 113 5.97 21.21 0.03
C THR A 113 4.98 22.35 0.27
N LYS A 114 5.46 23.59 0.20
CA LYS A 114 4.61 24.80 0.24
C LYS A 114 3.77 24.88 -1.03
N VAL A 115 2.59 24.25 -1.01
CA VAL A 115 1.60 24.38 -2.10
C VAL A 115 1.02 25.80 -2.06
N THR A 116 1.60 26.70 -2.84
CA THR A 116 1.07 28.06 -3.02
C THR A 116 -0.06 28.00 -4.04
N ILE A 117 -1.30 27.91 -3.57
CA ILE A 117 -2.49 27.95 -4.42
C ILE A 117 -2.68 29.39 -4.90
N GLN A 118 -2.22 29.68 -6.12
CA GLN A 118 -2.59 30.92 -6.81
C GLN A 118 -4.02 30.78 -7.34
N ARG A 119 -4.97 31.31 -6.57
CA ARG A 119 -6.38 31.40 -6.96
C ARG A 119 -6.44 32.37 -8.12
N ARG A 120 -6.67 31.86 -9.33
CA ARG A 120 -6.94 32.70 -10.50
C ARG A 120 -8.25 33.42 -10.22
N ARG A 121 -8.18 34.73 -9.95
CA ARG A 121 -9.35 35.59 -9.89
C ARG A 121 -10.02 35.50 -11.24
N SER A 122 -11.27 35.05 -11.21
CA SER A 122 -12.22 34.94 -12.31
C SER A 122 -12.05 36.08 -13.31
N VAL A 123 -11.74 35.73 -14.56
CA VAL A 123 -11.64 36.64 -15.72
C VAL A 123 -13.05 36.86 -16.33
N PHE A 124 -14.06 36.93 -15.47
CA PHE A 124 -15.46 37.13 -15.84
C PHE A 124 -15.95 38.41 -15.12
N GLU A 125 -15.49 39.55 -15.60
CA GLU A 125 -16.20 40.84 -15.53
C GLU A 125 -16.32 41.23 -17.00
N ASP A 126 -17.44 40.88 -17.63
CA ASP A 126 -18.59 41.75 -17.90
C ASP A 126 -18.31 42.62 -19.15
N ASP A 127 -18.84 42.11 -20.26
CA ASP A 127 -19.01 42.78 -21.54
C ASP A 127 -20.22 43.71 -21.36
N ASP A 128 -19.98 45.02 -21.20
CA ASP A 128 -20.96 46.11 -21.37
C ASP A 128 -20.24 47.35 -21.94
#